data_AF-A0A962B427-F1
#
_entry.id   AF-A0A962B427-F1
#
_cell.length_a   1.000
_cell.length_b   1.000
_cell.length_c   1.000
_cell.angle_alpha   90.00
_cell.angle_beta   90.00
_cell.angle_gamma   90.00
#
_symmetry.space_group_name_H-M   'P 1'
#
loop_
_entity.id
_entity.type
_entity.pdbx_description
1 polymer ?
#
loop_
_entity_poly.entity_id
_entity_poly.type
_entity_poly.pdbx_seq_one_letter_code
_entity_poly.pdbx_strand_id
1 'polypeptide(L)'
;MSLSKVVNVAEIEARGSIKDTDVLKMRRAFYEDGAICESEAETLLHLNEACHVQDPSWSDFLIEAITDYVVNQANPHGYVT
;
A
#
# COMPACT_ATOMS: atom_id res chain seq x y z
N MET A 1 5.53 11.50 1.58
CA MET A 1 4.71 11.60 2.82
C MET A 1 4.47 10.18 3.28
N SER A 2 4.87 9.76 4.48
CA SER A 2 4.72 8.35 4.88
C SER A 2 3.25 7.95 5.09
N LEU A 3 2.83 6.81 4.55
CA LEU A 3 1.50 6.21 4.68
C LEU A 3 1.01 6.13 6.14
N SER A 4 1.92 5.79 7.07
CA SER A 4 1.67 5.73 8.51
C SER A 4 1.34 7.07 9.18
N LYS A 5 1.55 8.21 8.49
CA LYS A 5 1.05 9.54 8.94
C LYS A 5 -0.36 9.84 8.47
N VAL A 6 -0.82 9.21 7.38
CA VAL A 6 -2.12 9.50 6.75
C VAL A 6 -3.21 8.58 7.28
N VAL A 7 -2.86 7.33 7.60
CA VAL A 7 -3.76 6.33 8.19
C VAL A 7 -3.19 5.79 9.49
N ASN A 8 -4.08 5.54 10.45
CA ASN A 8 -3.72 4.90 11.71
C ASN A 8 -3.71 3.37 11.52
N VAL A 9 -2.56 2.84 11.11
CA VAL A 9 -2.35 1.41 10.85
C VAL A 9 -2.75 0.56 12.06
N ALA A 10 -2.34 0.97 13.28
CA ALA A 10 -2.64 0.24 14.50
C ALA A 10 -4.15 0.16 14.79
N GLU A 11 -4.92 1.19 14.45
CA GLU A 11 -6.39 1.15 14.57
C GLU A 11 -7.01 0.15 13.58
N ILE A 12 -6.54 0.16 12.33
CA ILE A 12 -7.03 -0.74 11.28
C ILE A 12 -6.75 -2.20 11.65
N GLU A 13 -5.54 -2.48 12.16
CA GLU A 13 -5.16 -3.80 12.67
C GLU A 13 -5.99 -4.23 13.87
N ALA A 14 -6.14 -3.35 14.88
CA ALA A 14 -6.96 -3.64 16.06
C ALA A 14 -8.42 -3.93 15.69
N ARG A 15 -8.92 -3.28 14.63
CA ARG A 15 -10.26 -3.50 14.09
C ARG A 15 -10.35 -4.75 13.21
N GLY A 16 -9.23 -5.26 12.70
CA GLY A 16 -9.15 -6.42 11.79
C GLY A 16 -9.94 -6.23 10.49
N SER A 17 -10.19 -4.99 10.08
CA SER A 17 -10.97 -4.70 8.88
C SER A 17 -10.53 -3.43 8.18
N ILE A 18 -10.47 -3.49 6.84
CA ILE A 18 -10.13 -2.36 5.96
C ILE A 18 -11.41 -1.87 5.29
N LYS A 19 -11.76 -0.59 5.49
CA LYS A 19 -12.96 0.03 4.93
C LYS A 19 -12.60 0.88 3.70
N ASP A 20 -13.59 1.19 2.86
CA ASP A 20 -13.43 2.07 1.70
C ASP A 20 -12.73 3.40 2.08
N THR A 21 -13.12 3.99 3.20
CA THR A 21 -12.54 5.25 3.69
C THR A 21 -11.06 5.16 4.04
N ASP A 22 -10.58 3.99 4.46
CA ASP A 22 -9.15 3.75 4.70
C ASP A 22 -8.41 3.63 3.36
N VAL A 23 -8.97 2.86 2.41
CA VAL A 23 -8.43 2.70 1.07
C VAL A 23 -8.32 4.05 0.35
N LEU A 24 -9.35 4.90 0.42
CA LEU A 24 -9.35 6.23 -0.18
C LEU A 24 -8.24 7.14 0.39
N LYS A 25 -8.00 7.07 1.70
CA LYS A 25 -6.91 7.84 2.33
C LYS A 25 -5.54 7.33 1.86
N MET A 26 -5.36 6.02 1.79
CA MET A 26 -4.10 5.42 1.31
C MET A 26 -3.87 5.72 -0.18
N ARG A 27 -4.89 5.59 -1.03
CA ARG A 27 -4.82 5.98 -2.46
C ARG A 27 -4.45 7.44 -2.63
N ARG A 28 -5.01 8.35 -1.83
CA ARG A 28 -4.68 9.77 -1.90
C ARG A 28 -3.22 10.04 -1.55
N ALA A 29 -2.72 9.42 -0.48
CA ALA A 29 -1.31 9.51 -0.10
C ALA A 29 -0.40 8.97 -1.21
N PHE A 30 -0.77 7.84 -1.81
CA PHE A 30 -0.05 7.22 -2.90
C PHE A 30 0.03 8.11 -4.14
N TYR A 31 -1.07 8.75 -4.55
CA TYR A 31 -1.06 9.68 -5.69
C TYR A 31 -0.25 10.95 -5.44
N GLU A 32 -0.09 11.38 -4.19
CA GLU A 32 0.70 12.57 -3.86
C GLU A 32 2.21 12.30 -3.85
N ASP A 33 2.64 11.11 -3.42
CA ASP A 33 4.05 10.72 -3.35
C ASP A 33 4.54 9.98 -4.60
N GLY A 34 3.65 9.24 -5.26
CA GLY A 34 3.89 8.52 -6.52
C GLY A 34 4.72 7.23 -6.38
N ALA A 35 5.15 6.87 -5.17
CA ALA A 35 5.87 5.65 -4.88
C ALA A 35 5.66 5.25 -3.40
N ILE A 36 5.90 3.99 -3.07
CA ILE A 36 6.00 3.53 -1.68
C ILE A 36 7.40 3.00 -1.39
N CYS A 37 7.84 3.16 -0.14
CA CYS A 37 9.08 2.58 0.35
C CYS A 37 8.90 1.10 0.73
N GLU A 38 10.01 0.39 0.96
CA GLU A 38 10.01 -1.01 1.41
C GLU A 38 9.19 -1.21 2.70
N SER A 39 9.37 -0.33 3.68
CA SER A 39 8.64 -0.39 4.95
C SER A 39 7.13 -0.16 4.78
N GLU A 40 6.73 0.60 3.78
CA GLU A 40 5.32 0.84 3.46
C GLU A 40 4.72 -0.35 2.73
N ALA A 41 5.46 -0.95 1.80
CA ALA A 41 5.06 -2.21 1.16
C ALA A 41 4.87 -3.33 2.19
N GLU A 42 5.81 -3.48 3.13
CA GLU A 42 5.69 -4.44 4.23
C GLU A 42 4.46 -4.16 5.10
N THR A 43 4.19 -2.89 5.41
CA THR A 43 3.00 -2.48 6.17
C THR A 43 1.71 -2.86 5.44
N LEU A 44 1.63 -2.64 4.12
CA LEU A 44 0.45 -3.00 3.33
C LEU A 44 0.21 -4.51 3.29
N LEU A 45 1.28 -5.30 3.16
CA LEU A 45 1.21 -6.76 3.21
C LEU A 45 0.77 -7.26 4.60
N HIS A 46 1.34 -6.69 5.66
CA HIS A 46 0.96 -7.04 7.03
C HIS A 46 -0.52 -6.71 7.32
N LEU A 47 -1.00 -5.55 6.87
CA LEU A 47 -2.42 -5.18 6.96
C LEU A 47 -3.31 -6.17 6.21
N ASN A 48 -2.88 -6.63 5.03
CA ASN A 48 -3.61 -7.63 4.26
C ASN A 48 -3.73 -8.96 5.00
N GLU A 49 -2.70 -9.38 5.74
CA GLU A 49 -2.72 -10.60 6.55
C GLU A 49 -3.54 -10.44 7.85
N ALA A 50 -3.42 -9.29 8.51
CA ALA A 50 -4.08 -8.99 9.77
C ALA A 50 -5.59 -8.75 9.63
N CYS A 51 -6.03 -8.19 8.49
CA CYS A 51 -7.43 -7.82 8.28
C CYS A 51 -8.17 -8.86 7.43
N HIS A 52 -9.08 -9.60 8.07
CA HIS A 52 -9.88 -10.64 7.39
C HIS A 52 -11.08 -10.08 6.61
N VAL A 53 -11.54 -8.88 6.98
CA VAL A 53 -12.64 -8.19 6.29
C VAL A 53 -12.07 -7.00 5.54
N GLN A 54 -12.13 -7.04 4.22
CA GLN A 54 -11.53 -6.02 3.36
C GLN A 54 -12.58 -5.50 2.39
N ASP A 55 -12.58 -4.18 2.18
CA ASP A 55 -13.35 -3.58 1.10
C ASP A 55 -12.85 -4.09 -0.27
N PRO A 56 -13.72 -4.33 -1.26
CA PRO A 56 -13.30 -4.81 -2.58
C PRO A 56 -12.27 -3.92 -3.29
N SER A 57 -12.24 -2.62 -2.99
CA SER A 57 -11.25 -1.69 -3.56
C SER A 57 -9.85 -1.85 -2.98
N TRP A 58 -9.71 -2.55 -1.83
CA TRP A 58 -8.41 -2.80 -1.20
C TRP A 58 -7.49 -3.63 -2.09
N SER A 59 -8.00 -4.73 -2.67
CA SER A 59 -7.18 -5.63 -3.49
C SER A 59 -6.61 -4.93 -4.72
N ASP A 60 -7.42 -4.08 -5.37
CA ASP A 60 -6.99 -3.28 -6.53
C ASP A 60 -5.85 -2.32 -6.14
N PHE A 61 -6.03 -1.59 -5.04
CA PHE A 61 -5.00 -0.69 -4.52
C PHE A 61 -3.72 -1.42 -4.10
N LEU A 62 -3.83 -2.55 -3.40
CA LEU A 62 -2.68 -3.33 -2.96
C LEU A 62 -1.84 -3.82 -4.16
N ILE A 63 -2.51 -4.34 -5.18
CA ILE A 63 -1.85 -4.80 -6.41
C ILE A 63 -1.16 -3.62 -7.11
N GLU A 64 -1.84 -2.48 -7.26
CA GLU A 64 -1.27 -1.26 -7.86
C GLU A 64 -0.01 -0.82 -7.11
N ALA A 65 -0.08 -0.67 -5.78
CA ALA A 65 1.00 -0.16 -4.97
C ALA A 65 2.22 -1.12 -4.91
N ILE A 66 1.99 -2.42 -4.76
CA ILE A 66 3.06 -3.43 -4.73
C ILE A 66 3.69 -3.61 -6.12
N THR A 67 2.89 -3.56 -7.19
CA THR A 67 3.41 -3.63 -8.56
C THR A 67 4.32 -2.43 -8.84
N ASP A 68 3.86 -1.22 -8.50
CA ASP A 68 4.66 -0.01 -8.67
C ASP A 68 5.98 -0.09 -7.88
N TYR A 69 5.92 -0.52 -6.62
CA TYR A 69 7.10 -0.77 -5.80
C TYR A 69 8.09 -1.75 -6.45
N VAL A 70 7.62 -2.92 -6.88
CA VAL A 70 8.48 -3.95 -7.49
C VAL A 70 9.07 -3.47 -8.82
N VAL A 71 8.28 -2.79 -9.65
CA VAL A 71 8.73 -2.25 -10.93
C VAL A 71 9.77 -1.14 -10.73
N ASN A 72 9.55 -0.22 -9.79
CA ASN A 72 10.48 0.87 -9.50
C ASN A 72 11.76 0.39 -8.78
N GLN A 73 11.70 -0.71 -8.03
CA GLN A 73 12.89 -1.36 -7.45
C GLN A 73 13.66 -2.24 -8.43
N ALA A 74 13.00 -2.72 -9.48
CA ALA A 74 13.65 -3.39 -10.60
C ALA A 74 14.39 -2.34 -11.45
N ASN A 75 15.50 -1.82 -10.94
CA ASN A 75 16.44 -1.03 -11.72
C ASN A 75 16.71 -1.80 -13.03
N PRO A 76 16.47 -1.22 -14.23
CA PRO A 76 16.55 -1.97 -15.47
C PRO A 76 17.98 -2.48 -15.66
N HIS A 77 18.20 -3.76 -15.37
CA HIS A 77 19.44 -4.45 -15.68
C HIS A 77 19.48 -4.68 -17.19
N GLY A 78 20.15 -3.76 -17.88
CA GLY A 78 20.51 -3.92 -19.29
C GLY A 78 19.74 -2.99 -20.22
N TYR A 79 20.23 -1.75 -20.35
CA TYR A 79 20.30 -1.21 -21.70
C TYR A 79 21.18 -2.14 -22.51
N VAL A 80 20.59 -2.94 -23.39
CA VAL A 80 21.31 -3.60 -24.47
C VAL A 80 21.62 -2.50 -25.48
N THR A 81 22.83 -1.95 -25.42
CA THR A 81 23.40 -1.12 -26.49
C THR A 81 23.98 -2.00 -27.58
#